data_AF-A0A7S1GXZ2-F1
#
_entry.id   AF-A0A7S1GXZ2-F1
#
_cell.length_a   1.000
_cell.length_b   1.000
_cell.length_c   1.000
_cell.angle_alpha   90.00
_cell.angle_beta   90.00
_cell.angle_gamma   90.00
#
_symmetry.space_group_name_H-M   'P 1'
#
loop_
_entity.id
_entity.type
_entity.pdbx_description
1 polymer ?
#
loop_
_entity_poly.entity_id
_entity_poly.type
_entity_poly.pdbx_seq_one_letter_code
_entity_poly.pdbx_strand_id
1 'polypeptide(L)'
;MAVLEGDELEKALLAFVKSQRSVADPAAVAAATDASFAKGIGGTKADHIAEKLMSEALRDTNLSQGAKASGESAFEAWIKGTSMAATKVANGKAAPPPGEYAKGKWIRTLNQQETCYLYVHTATYQVQGTRPEDYVGDDDGGPAVDPFASFPTTNLDGLKDTISDLWKGFKSALILCDGDSGYAEARAQLEKDGAIFLDVKPFVQGVIKTKIKFADHVETARQTAVKAMKAGKTMVIDLSDVGTPDWKEKICGVEAYKKVFPSWMLSPENNRECDKHGQIFKKEDKKDGPNGEDWDEHLNKTIVDYRIVYLSSCGPGNYEKDITLPFLPLGKWSAVRIKNVSNVREISIKALVTAIDEAVHAHGKVPLVLDETENTDTFLAFQHTSVIEMKGLILKKATIGIDGVREEMRKKLVEALKNGNTLLLRLTNSAPDLLGDYATDDCFPAKAVFGCRTEEIEEEEDPTEQQATGFGGMLGGATPGYNQQGAAPGAKTKGVFEVAGKEWLEKIYRDADKEAGACVARAGFKVVVTSSYPYEEAKAKLSQGMPFGAFQVIKVTE
;
A
#
# COMPACT_ATOMS: atom_id res chain seq x y z
N MET A 1 -6.50 66.40 -6.57
CA MET A 1 -6.07 65.29 -5.70
C MET A 1 -4.58 65.41 -5.53
N ALA A 2 -4.11 65.72 -4.31
CA ALA A 2 -2.69 65.84 -4.03
C ALA A 2 -2.08 64.43 -3.91
N VAL A 3 -0.98 64.19 -4.62
CA VAL A 3 -0.17 62.97 -4.51
C VAL A 3 0.63 63.10 -3.22
N LEU A 4 0.46 62.15 -2.30
CA LEU A 4 1.30 62.05 -1.11
C LEU A 4 2.58 61.30 -1.49
N GLU A 5 3.74 61.92 -1.30
CA GLU A 5 5.04 61.29 -1.53
C GLU A 5 5.57 60.62 -0.25
N GLY A 6 6.14 59.43 -0.42
CA GLY A 6 6.98 58.69 0.53
C GLY A 6 6.57 58.73 2.00
N ASP A 7 7.16 59.67 2.75
CA ASP A 7 7.03 59.77 4.20
C ASP A 7 5.60 60.05 4.68
N GLU A 8 4.77 60.74 3.90
CA GLU A 8 3.37 60.99 4.27
C GLU A 8 2.49 59.75 4.08
N LEU A 9 2.81 58.91 3.09
CA LEU A 9 2.16 57.63 2.86
C LEU A 9 2.55 56.62 3.96
N GLU A 10 3.82 56.61 4.37
CA GLU A 10 4.31 55.76 5.45
C GLU A 10 3.67 56.14 6.80
N LYS A 11 3.53 57.43 7.09
CA LYS A 11 2.80 57.91 8.28
C LYS A 11 1.31 57.55 8.24
N ALA A 12 0.66 57.63 7.08
CA ALA A 12 -0.73 57.24 6.90
C ALA A 12 -0.93 55.73 7.06
N LEU A 13 0.00 54.91 6.54
CA LEU A 13 0.00 53.45 6.72
C LEU A 13 0.24 53.06 8.18
N LEU A 14 1.18 53.70 8.88
CA LEU A 14 1.44 53.47 10.30
C LEU A 14 0.25 53.88 11.18
N ALA A 15 -0.47 54.95 10.83
CA ALA A 15 -1.69 55.35 11.51
C ALA A 15 -2.84 54.36 11.28
N PHE A 16 -2.96 53.81 10.06
CA PHE A 16 -3.94 52.80 9.68
C PHE A 16 -3.67 51.43 10.33
N VAL A 17 -2.41 50.99 10.37
CA VAL A 17 -2.01 49.75 11.05
C VAL A 17 -2.19 49.87 12.56
N LYS A 18 -1.96 51.06 13.14
CA LYS A 18 -2.23 51.32 14.56
C LYS A 18 -3.73 51.34 14.88
N SER A 19 -4.59 51.76 13.96
CA SER A 19 -6.05 51.77 14.19
C SER A 19 -6.68 50.38 14.06
N GLN A 20 -6.08 49.48 13.26
CA GLN A 20 -6.51 48.08 13.11
C GLN A 20 -6.01 47.14 14.23
N ARG A 21 -5.02 47.57 15.03
CA ARG A 21 -4.51 46.81 16.19
C ARG A 21 -5.46 46.73 17.38
N SER A 22 -6.60 47.41 17.37
CA SER A 22 -7.56 47.40 18.49
C SER A 22 -8.46 46.16 18.53
N VAL A 23 -8.35 45.23 17.58
CA VAL A 23 -9.22 44.03 17.47
C VAL A 23 -8.51 42.72 17.86
N ALA A 24 -7.19 42.72 18.08
CA ALA A 24 -6.45 41.52 18.47
C ALA A 24 -6.06 41.56 19.96
N ASP A 25 -6.34 40.47 20.69
CA ASP A 25 -5.93 40.29 22.09
C ASP A 25 -4.38 40.35 22.21
N PRO A 26 -3.81 41.39 22.86
CA PRO A 26 -2.38 41.58 22.97
C PRO A 26 -1.67 40.44 23.73
N ALA A 27 -2.39 39.69 24.58
CA ALA A 27 -1.82 38.61 25.38
C ALA A 27 -1.45 37.39 24.53
N ALA A 28 -2.24 37.08 23.49
CA ALA A 28 -1.98 35.95 22.60
C ALA A 28 -0.76 36.18 21.69
N VAL A 29 -0.47 37.43 21.34
CA VAL A 29 0.66 37.81 20.48
C VAL A 29 1.98 37.86 21.27
N ALA A 30 1.93 38.17 22.56
CA ALA A 30 3.11 38.26 23.41
C ALA A 30 3.64 36.90 23.89
N ALA A 31 2.82 35.84 23.87
CA ALA A 31 3.17 34.52 24.41
C ALA A 31 3.85 33.56 23.42
N ALA A 32 3.93 33.90 22.13
CA ALA A 32 4.51 33.02 21.11
C ALA A 32 6.02 33.24 20.94
N THR A 33 6.83 32.27 21.37
CA THR A 33 8.30 32.29 21.19
C THR A 33 8.71 31.90 19.76
N ASP A 34 9.86 32.37 19.29
CA ASP A 34 10.36 32.06 17.92
C ASP A 34 10.56 30.55 17.68
N ALA A 35 10.74 29.75 18.75
CA ALA A 35 10.84 28.30 18.68
C ALA A 35 9.52 27.59 18.30
N SER A 36 8.36 28.24 18.48
CA SER A 36 7.04 27.70 18.13
C SER A 36 6.84 27.62 16.60
N PHE A 37 7.56 28.45 15.85
CA PHE A 37 7.39 28.61 14.40
C PHE A 37 8.36 27.76 13.57
N ALA A 38 9.45 27.27 14.16
CA ALA A 38 10.41 26.39 13.48
C ALA A 38 9.92 24.93 13.34
N LYS A 39 8.84 24.54 14.03
CA LYS A 39 8.41 23.14 14.15
C LYS A 39 7.13 22.80 13.38
N GLY A 40 6.52 23.77 12.71
CA GLY A 40 5.33 23.54 11.88
C GLY A 40 5.28 24.55 10.76
N ILE A 41 5.61 24.10 9.54
CA ILE A 41 5.66 24.88 8.30
C ILE A 41 6.93 25.75 8.24
N GLY A 42 7.95 25.27 7.53
CA GLY A 42 9.21 25.99 7.35
C GLY A 42 8.99 27.36 6.67
N GLY A 43 9.23 28.43 7.44
CA GLY A 43 9.13 29.81 7.01
C GLY A 43 9.51 30.77 8.15
N THR A 44 9.86 32.01 7.81
CA THR A 44 10.08 33.04 8.84
C THR A 44 8.74 33.47 9.45
N LYS A 45 8.77 34.10 10.63
CA LYS A 45 7.58 34.69 11.26
C LYS A 45 6.83 35.65 10.31
N ALA A 46 7.55 36.32 9.42
CA ALA A 46 6.97 37.21 8.42
C ALA A 46 6.17 36.43 7.36
N ASP A 47 6.67 35.28 6.92
CA ASP A 47 6.02 34.43 5.92
C ASP A 47 4.72 33.84 6.46
N HIS A 48 4.72 33.36 7.70
CA HIS A 48 3.50 32.82 8.33
C HIS A 48 2.44 33.90 8.57
N ILE A 49 2.86 35.12 8.92
CA ILE A 49 1.96 36.28 9.02
C ILE A 49 1.39 36.63 7.65
N ALA A 50 2.20 36.60 6.58
CA ALA A 50 1.74 36.86 5.22
C ALA A 50 0.73 35.80 4.74
N GLU A 51 1.00 34.53 5.02
CA GLU A 51 0.13 33.39 4.67
C GLU A 51 -1.21 33.42 5.42
N LYS A 52 -1.18 33.74 6.71
CA LYS A 52 -2.39 33.92 7.53
C LYS A 52 -3.21 35.11 7.05
N LEU A 53 -2.56 36.25 6.78
CA LEU A 53 -3.22 37.44 6.22
C LEU A 53 -3.80 37.17 4.83
N MET A 54 -3.13 36.36 4.00
CA MET A 54 -3.63 35.96 2.68
C MET A 54 -4.87 35.06 2.81
N SER A 55 -4.84 34.09 3.72
CA SER A 55 -5.98 33.20 4.01
C SER A 55 -7.17 33.96 4.60
N GLU A 56 -6.92 34.94 5.48
CA GLU A 56 -7.94 35.82 6.04
C GLU A 56 -8.52 36.76 4.98
N ALA A 57 -7.68 37.37 4.12
CA ALA A 57 -8.12 38.21 3.01
C ALA A 57 -8.98 37.45 1.99
N LEU A 58 -8.66 36.16 1.73
CA LEU A 58 -9.45 35.28 0.87
C LEU A 58 -10.78 34.83 1.52
N ARG A 59 -10.85 34.82 2.86
CA ARG A 59 -12.09 34.52 3.61
C ARG A 59 -13.00 35.74 3.74
N ASP A 60 -12.44 36.92 3.97
CA ASP A 60 -13.20 38.16 4.21
C ASP A 60 -13.81 38.78 2.95
N THR A 61 -13.48 38.29 1.75
CA THR A 61 -14.14 38.69 0.50
C THR A 61 -15.66 38.41 0.45
N ASN A 62 -16.23 37.71 1.44
CA ASN A 62 -17.69 37.51 1.57
C ASN A 62 -18.41 38.50 2.51
N LEU A 63 -17.72 39.48 3.10
CA LEU A 63 -18.33 40.51 3.95
C LEU A 63 -18.08 41.93 3.42
N SER A 64 -18.50 42.23 2.18
CA SER A 64 -18.80 43.62 1.81
C SER A 64 -19.74 43.74 0.59
N GLN A 65 -21.05 43.70 0.85
CA GLN A 65 -21.96 44.59 0.13
C GLN A 65 -21.67 46.02 0.59
N GLY A 66 -20.63 46.65 0.02
CA GLY A 66 -20.26 47.97 0.53
C GLY A 66 -19.03 48.65 -0.07
N ALA A 67 -18.61 48.36 -1.32
CA ALA A 67 -17.67 49.23 -2.05
C ALA A 67 -17.62 48.91 -3.56
N LYS A 68 -18.75 49.10 -4.28
CA LYS A 68 -18.70 49.20 -5.75
C LYS A 68 -18.23 50.61 -6.12
N ALA A 69 -16.92 50.83 -6.19
CA ALA A 69 -16.38 52.04 -6.81
C ALA A 69 -15.12 51.80 -7.67
N SER A 70 -14.33 50.76 -7.41
CA SER A 70 -13.13 50.47 -8.22
C SER A 70 -13.20 49.20 -9.07
N GLY A 71 -14.17 48.30 -8.84
CA GLY A 71 -14.28 47.04 -9.58
C GLY A 71 -13.13 46.05 -9.36
N GLU A 72 -12.20 46.36 -8.44
CA GLU A 72 -11.05 45.53 -8.10
C GLU A 72 -11.31 44.69 -6.85
N SER A 73 -10.96 43.41 -6.92
CA SER A 73 -10.92 42.52 -5.77
C SER A 73 -9.78 42.89 -4.82
N ALA A 74 -9.94 42.57 -3.52
CA ALA A 74 -8.88 42.78 -2.52
C ALA A 74 -7.58 42.05 -2.89
N PHE A 75 -7.68 40.92 -3.59
CA PHE A 75 -6.54 40.18 -4.13
C PHE A 75 -5.81 40.97 -5.25
N GLU A 76 -6.54 41.59 -6.17
CA GLU A 76 -5.96 42.46 -7.21
C GLU A 76 -5.28 43.70 -6.61
N ALA A 77 -5.91 44.32 -5.61
CA ALA A 77 -5.33 45.45 -4.89
C ALA A 77 -4.02 45.07 -4.16
N TRP A 78 -3.96 43.86 -3.59
CA TRP A 78 -2.76 43.33 -2.94
C TRP A 78 -1.63 43.04 -3.95
N ILE A 79 -1.92 42.43 -5.10
CA ILE A 79 -0.94 42.20 -6.18
C ILE A 79 -0.39 43.53 -6.73
N LYS A 80 -1.22 44.58 -6.83
CA LYS A 80 -0.76 45.90 -7.30
C LYS A 80 0.08 46.67 -6.29
N GLY A 81 -0.01 46.35 -5.00
CA GLY A 81 0.77 46.98 -3.95
C GLY A 81 2.23 46.51 -3.88
N THR A 82 2.57 45.39 -4.52
CA THR A 82 3.90 44.77 -4.45
C THR A 82 4.64 44.93 -5.78
N SER A 83 5.40 46.02 -5.95
CA SER A 83 6.29 46.29 -7.10
C SER A 83 5.64 46.32 -8.50
N MET A 84 5.89 47.38 -9.26
CA MET A 84 5.45 47.50 -10.67
C MET A 84 5.88 46.33 -11.57
N ALA A 85 6.92 45.57 -11.18
CA ALA A 85 7.35 44.37 -11.89
C ALA A 85 6.34 43.22 -11.74
N ALA A 86 5.79 43.00 -10.54
CA ALA A 86 4.81 41.94 -10.30
C ALA A 86 3.49 42.22 -11.04
N THR A 87 3.08 43.49 -11.15
CA THR A 87 1.89 43.88 -11.93
C THR A 87 2.01 43.59 -13.42
N LYS A 88 3.23 43.61 -13.99
CA LYS A 88 3.46 43.28 -15.42
C LYS A 88 3.52 41.76 -15.66
N VAL A 89 4.07 41.01 -14.69
CA VAL A 89 4.14 39.54 -14.73
C VAL A 89 2.77 38.91 -14.48
N ALA A 90 2.00 39.40 -13.51
CA ALA A 90 0.64 38.91 -13.20
C ALA A 90 -0.35 39.08 -14.37
N ASN A 91 -0.13 40.08 -15.23
CA ASN A 91 -0.91 40.30 -16.44
C ASN A 91 -0.44 39.46 -17.64
N GLY A 92 0.49 38.52 -17.46
CA GLY A 92 0.97 37.61 -18.50
C GLY A 92 1.77 38.29 -19.61
N LYS A 93 2.25 39.52 -19.42
CA LYS A 93 2.86 40.34 -20.50
C LYS A 93 4.39 40.35 -20.50
N ALA A 94 5.06 39.77 -19.51
CA ALA A 94 6.50 39.63 -19.50
C ALA A 94 6.93 38.41 -18.69
N ALA A 95 7.93 37.67 -19.19
CA ALA A 95 8.64 36.70 -18.37
C ALA A 95 9.35 37.43 -17.21
N PRO A 96 9.45 36.83 -16.01
CA PRO A 96 10.22 37.40 -14.92
C PRO A 96 11.66 37.70 -15.36
N PRO A 97 12.31 38.74 -14.82
CA PRO A 97 13.72 38.99 -15.07
C PRO A 97 14.57 37.73 -14.79
N PRO A 98 15.62 37.45 -15.60
CA PRO A 98 16.51 36.33 -15.37
C PRO A 98 17.03 36.30 -13.93
N GLY A 99 16.84 35.17 -13.24
CA GLY A 99 17.28 34.98 -11.86
C GLY A 99 16.24 35.29 -10.77
N GLU A 100 15.04 35.79 -11.09
CA GLU A 100 13.98 35.94 -10.07
C GLU A 100 13.36 34.61 -9.63
N TYR A 101 13.28 33.61 -10.52
CA TYR A 101 12.84 32.26 -10.14
C TYR A 101 13.72 31.66 -9.04
N ALA A 102 15.04 31.90 -9.10
CA ALA A 102 15.98 31.40 -8.10
C ALA A 102 15.82 32.05 -6.70
N LYS A 103 15.07 33.15 -6.58
CA LYS A 103 14.84 33.85 -5.30
C LYS A 103 13.58 33.36 -4.57
N GLY A 104 12.74 32.58 -5.23
CA GLY A 104 11.48 32.08 -4.67
C GLY A 104 11.42 30.56 -4.66
N LYS A 105 10.30 30.06 -4.15
CA LYS A 105 9.90 28.66 -4.29
C LYS A 105 8.45 28.63 -4.77
N TRP A 106 8.05 27.50 -5.32
CA TRP A 106 6.65 27.26 -5.65
C TRP A 106 5.90 26.71 -4.44
N ILE A 107 4.72 27.26 -4.16
CA ILE A 107 3.78 26.77 -3.13
C ILE A 107 2.58 26.16 -3.83
N ARG A 108 2.09 25.01 -3.35
CA ARG A 108 0.86 24.36 -3.84
C ARG A 108 -0.30 24.69 -2.90
N THR A 109 -1.38 25.25 -3.43
CA THR A 109 -2.63 25.50 -2.69
C THR A 109 -3.85 24.97 -3.46
N LEU A 110 -4.97 24.73 -2.79
CA LEU A 110 -6.23 24.40 -3.44
C LEU A 110 -6.97 25.69 -3.83
N ASN A 111 -7.68 25.66 -4.96
CA ASN A 111 -8.60 26.75 -5.29
C ASN A 111 -9.74 26.83 -4.25
N GLN A 112 -10.53 27.90 -4.31
CA GLN A 112 -11.67 28.12 -3.39
C GLN A 112 -12.73 27.00 -3.40
N GLN A 113 -12.78 26.21 -4.47
CA GLN A 113 -13.73 25.11 -4.63
C GLN A 113 -13.15 23.76 -4.18
N GLU A 114 -11.89 23.71 -3.78
CA GLU A 114 -11.14 22.48 -3.46
C GLU A 114 -11.10 21.47 -4.63
N THR A 115 -11.26 21.94 -5.87
CA THR A 115 -11.34 21.10 -7.08
C THR A 115 -10.07 21.05 -7.89
N CYS A 116 -9.17 22.03 -7.75
CA CYS A 116 -7.88 22.02 -8.46
C CYS A 116 -6.75 22.63 -7.64
N TYR A 117 -5.53 22.16 -7.88
CA TYR A 117 -4.32 22.72 -7.32
C TYR A 117 -3.86 23.94 -8.12
N LEU A 118 -3.46 24.99 -7.41
CA LEU A 118 -2.80 26.19 -7.90
C LEU A 118 -1.36 26.21 -7.37
N TYR A 119 -0.41 26.47 -8.27
CA TYR A 119 1.00 26.64 -7.93
C TYR A 119 1.34 28.11 -7.97
N VAL A 120 1.80 28.66 -6.85
CA VAL A 120 2.12 30.09 -6.70
C VAL A 120 3.60 30.23 -6.39
N HIS A 121 4.35 30.92 -7.26
CA HIS A 121 5.77 31.18 -7.03
C HIS A 121 5.94 32.38 -6.08
N THR A 122 6.63 32.21 -4.95
CA THR A 122 6.66 33.21 -3.87
C THR A 122 7.35 34.53 -4.23
N ALA A 123 8.33 34.50 -5.13
CA ALA A 123 9.08 35.71 -5.50
C ALA A 123 8.48 36.43 -6.71
N THR A 124 7.93 35.68 -7.67
CA THR A 124 7.42 36.24 -8.94
C THR A 124 5.91 36.38 -8.95
N TYR A 125 5.23 35.80 -7.96
CA TYR A 125 3.77 35.71 -7.84
C TYR A 125 3.08 35.08 -9.06
N GLN A 126 3.84 34.32 -9.87
CA GLN A 126 3.29 33.58 -10.98
C GLN A 126 2.35 32.50 -10.44
N VAL A 127 1.14 32.45 -10.98
CA VAL A 127 0.16 31.40 -10.67
C VAL A 127 0.04 30.48 -11.88
N GLN A 128 0.17 29.17 -11.66
CA GLN A 128 -0.05 28.15 -12.68
C GLN A 128 -1.08 27.11 -12.19
N GLY A 129 -1.95 26.67 -13.10
CA GLY A 129 -2.87 25.55 -12.84
C GLY A 129 -2.24 24.17 -13.08
N THR A 130 -1.08 24.13 -13.71
CA THR A 130 -0.28 22.92 -13.95
C THR A 130 0.99 22.97 -13.11
N ARG A 131 1.51 21.80 -12.71
CA ARG A 131 2.74 21.69 -11.93
C ARG A 131 3.94 22.25 -12.73
N PRO A 132 4.64 23.28 -12.23
CA PRO A 132 5.86 23.80 -12.85
C PRO A 132 6.98 22.75 -12.85
N GLU A 133 7.84 22.75 -13.88
CA GLU A 133 8.96 21.81 -14.00
C GLU A 133 9.97 21.92 -12.85
N ASP A 134 10.13 23.11 -12.29
CA ASP A 134 11.00 23.45 -11.16
C ASP A 134 10.30 23.40 -9.80
N TYR A 135 9.07 22.85 -9.73
CA TYR A 135 8.40 22.57 -8.45
C TYR A 135 9.11 21.44 -7.69
N VAL A 136 9.90 21.82 -6.69
CA VAL A 136 10.38 20.92 -5.64
C VAL A 136 9.23 20.75 -4.65
N GLY A 137 8.62 19.56 -4.62
CA GLY A 137 7.55 19.28 -3.67
C GLY A 137 8.06 19.28 -2.24
N ASP A 138 7.24 19.76 -1.31
CA ASP A 138 7.42 19.55 0.14
C ASP A 138 7.21 18.07 0.53
N ASP A 139 6.95 17.20 -0.45
CA ASP A 139 7.21 15.76 -0.31
C ASP A 139 8.73 15.59 -0.24
N ASP A 140 9.32 15.95 0.90
CA ASP A 140 10.57 15.37 1.36
C ASP A 140 10.43 13.89 1.05
N GLY A 141 11.23 13.37 0.12
CA GLY A 141 11.18 11.96 -0.32
C GLY A 141 11.49 10.95 0.79
N GLY A 142 11.30 11.33 2.06
CA GLY A 142 11.05 10.40 3.13
C GLY A 142 9.92 9.44 2.74
N PRO A 143 10.05 8.17 3.10
CA PRO A 143 9.04 7.18 2.79
C PRO A 143 7.69 7.67 3.32
N ALA A 144 6.67 7.67 2.47
CA ALA A 144 5.30 7.96 2.87
C ALA A 144 5.01 7.15 4.15
N VAL A 145 4.80 7.86 5.26
CA VAL A 145 4.53 7.21 6.55
C VAL A 145 3.23 6.44 6.37
N ASP A 146 3.34 5.10 6.39
CA ASP A 146 2.21 4.22 6.21
C ASP A 146 1.14 4.54 7.27
N PRO A 147 0.01 5.14 6.87
CA PRO A 147 -0.96 5.63 7.82
C PRO A 147 -1.73 4.49 8.52
N PHE A 148 -1.46 3.24 8.14
CA PHE A 148 -1.96 2.06 8.83
C PHE A 148 -0.91 1.31 9.66
N ALA A 149 0.31 1.84 9.81
CA ALA A 149 1.39 1.14 10.52
C ALA A 149 1.04 0.74 11.96
N SER A 150 0.06 1.41 12.58
CA SER A 150 -0.43 1.12 13.93
C SER A 150 -1.45 -0.02 14.01
N PHE A 151 -2.06 -0.44 12.90
CA PHE A 151 -3.04 -1.51 12.90
C PHE A 151 -2.37 -2.89 12.80
N PRO A 152 -2.90 -3.91 13.49
CA PRO A 152 -2.54 -5.29 13.24
C PRO A 152 -2.70 -5.62 11.74
N THR A 153 -1.75 -6.34 11.16
CA THR A 153 -1.79 -6.73 9.75
C THR A 153 -1.99 -8.24 9.62
N THR A 154 -2.69 -8.65 8.56
CA THR A 154 -2.78 -10.05 8.12
C THR A 154 -2.61 -10.13 6.61
N ASN A 155 -2.13 -11.26 6.12
CA ASN A 155 -2.19 -11.59 4.70
C ASN A 155 -3.57 -12.15 4.33
N LEU A 156 -3.91 -12.17 3.05
CA LEU A 156 -5.16 -12.76 2.54
C LEU A 156 -5.32 -14.23 2.94
N ASP A 157 -4.25 -15.02 2.84
CA ASP A 157 -4.28 -16.46 3.19
C ASP A 157 -4.53 -16.70 4.69
N GLY A 158 -4.05 -15.79 5.55
CA GLY A 158 -4.24 -15.84 7.01
C GLY A 158 -5.52 -15.16 7.50
N LEU A 159 -6.35 -14.65 6.58
CA LEU A 159 -7.52 -13.83 6.92
C LEU A 159 -8.55 -14.62 7.73
N LYS A 160 -8.81 -15.87 7.33
CA LYS A 160 -9.78 -16.75 7.99
C LYS A 160 -9.41 -17.07 9.44
N ASP A 161 -8.12 -17.35 9.68
CA ASP A 161 -7.61 -17.64 11.02
C ASP A 161 -7.66 -16.39 11.89
N THR A 162 -7.28 -15.23 11.34
CA THR A 162 -7.36 -13.94 12.02
C THR A 162 -8.80 -13.60 12.44
N ILE A 163 -9.78 -13.79 11.54
CA ILE A 163 -11.21 -13.61 11.87
C ILE A 163 -11.63 -14.55 13.00
N SER A 164 -11.20 -15.81 12.93
CA SER A 164 -11.54 -16.82 13.93
C SER A 164 -10.97 -16.49 15.30
N ASP A 165 -9.73 -15.99 15.37
CA ASP A 165 -9.07 -15.64 16.63
C ASP A 165 -9.65 -14.38 17.26
N LEU A 166 -9.94 -13.36 16.46
CA LEU A 166 -10.67 -12.18 16.94
C LEU A 166 -12.04 -12.57 17.51
N TRP A 167 -12.76 -13.47 16.82
CA TRP A 167 -14.07 -13.92 17.27
C TRP A 167 -14.02 -14.71 18.58
N LYS A 168 -13.01 -15.58 18.77
CA LYS A 168 -12.77 -16.26 20.05
C LYS A 168 -12.53 -15.27 21.18
N GLY A 169 -11.90 -14.13 20.87
CA GLY A 169 -11.72 -12.98 21.78
C GLY A 169 -12.96 -12.11 21.96
N PHE A 170 -14.13 -12.53 21.47
CA PHE A 170 -15.38 -11.76 21.44
C PHE A 170 -15.24 -10.41 20.73
N LYS A 171 -14.50 -10.38 19.63
CA LYS A 171 -14.36 -9.20 18.77
C LYS A 171 -14.77 -9.50 17.34
N SER A 172 -15.55 -8.62 16.74
CA SER A 172 -15.79 -8.66 15.29
C SER A 172 -14.59 -8.06 14.56
N ALA A 173 -14.20 -8.68 13.45
CA ALA A 173 -13.11 -8.14 12.63
C ALA A 173 -13.63 -6.98 11.76
N LEU A 174 -12.92 -5.85 11.79
CA LEU A 174 -13.05 -4.81 10.77
C LEU A 174 -11.84 -4.92 9.84
N ILE A 175 -12.07 -5.39 8.63
CA ILE A 175 -11.05 -5.56 7.61
C ILE A 175 -10.88 -4.23 6.88
N LEU A 176 -9.69 -3.65 7.02
CA LEU A 176 -9.25 -2.46 6.29
C LEU A 176 -8.42 -2.91 5.10
N CYS A 177 -8.87 -2.57 3.89
CA CYS A 177 -8.18 -2.91 2.65
C CYS A 177 -7.42 -1.70 2.11
N ASP A 178 -6.27 -1.96 1.51
CA ASP A 178 -5.48 -0.91 0.85
C ASP A 178 -6.00 -0.66 -0.57
N GLY A 179 -6.94 0.28 -0.68
CA GLY A 179 -7.59 0.66 -1.94
C GLY A 179 -8.54 -0.40 -2.51
N ASP A 180 -9.03 -0.12 -3.73
CA ASP A 180 -10.04 -0.93 -4.40
C ASP A 180 -9.55 -2.33 -4.78
N SER A 181 -8.27 -2.47 -5.13
CA SER A 181 -7.67 -3.77 -5.48
C SER A 181 -7.61 -4.70 -4.28
N GLY A 182 -7.08 -4.22 -3.15
CA GLY A 182 -7.01 -5.01 -1.91
C GLY A 182 -8.40 -5.40 -1.41
N TYR A 183 -9.38 -4.50 -1.58
CA TYR A 183 -10.76 -4.78 -1.26
C TYR A 183 -11.36 -5.88 -2.14
N ALA A 184 -11.14 -5.83 -3.46
CA ALA A 184 -11.63 -6.84 -4.39
C ALA A 184 -11.02 -8.22 -4.10
N GLU A 185 -9.72 -8.29 -3.79
CA GLU A 185 -9.04 -9.53 -3.42
C GLU A 185 -9.55 -10.09 -2.09
N ALA A 186 -9.70 -9.25 -1.07
CA ALA A 186 -10.26 -9.63 0.22
C ALA A 186 -11.68 -10.18 0.09
N ARG A 187 -12.51 -9.49 -0.71
CA ARG A 187 -13.87 -9.92 -1.02
C ARG A 187 -13.86 -11.29 -1.69
N ALA A 188 -13.08 -11.47 -2.75
CA ALA A 188 -13.00 -12.73 -3.49
C ALA A 188 -12.54 -13.89 -2.60
N GLN A 189 -11.58 -13.65 -1.70
CA GLN A 189 -11.13 -14.65 -0.74
C GLN A 189 -12.24 -15.02 0.26
N LEU A 190 -12.96 -14.04 0.81
CA LEU A 190 -14.10 -14.29 1.70
C LEU A 190 -15.25 -15.03 0.98
N GLU A 191 -15.54 -14.70 -0.28
CA GLU A 191 -16.52 -15.43 -1.10
C GLU A 191 -16.08 -16.88 -1.35
N LYS A 192 -14.80 -17.12 -1.64
CA LYS A 192 -14.21 -18.47 -1.77
C LYS A 192 -14.33 -19.26 -0.47
N ASP A 193 -14.18 -18.61 0.68
CA ASP A 193 -14.39 -19.20 2.01
C ASP A 193 -15.89 -19.39 2.35
N GLY A 194 -16.79 -19.00 1.43
CA GLY A 194 -18.22 -19.20 1.51
C GLY A 194 -18.97 -18.12 2.29
N ALA A 195 -18.36 -16.97 2.57
CA ALA A 195 -18.99 -15.88 3.30
C ALA A 195 -20.24 -15.34 2.58
N ILE A 196 -21.16 -14.78 3.36
CA ILE A 196 -22.43 -14.22 2.87
C ILE A 196 -22.42 -12.72 3.07
N PHE A 197 -22.62 -11.96 1.98
CA PHE A 197 -22.47 -10.51 1.99
C PHE A 197 -23.80 -9.78 2.21
N LEU A 198 -23.75 -8.77 3.08
CA LEU A 198 -24.77 -7.76 3.26
C LEU A 198 -24.27 -6.44 2.66
N ASP A 199 -24.87 -6.05 1.54
CA ASP A 199 -24.66 -4.73 0.94
C ASP A 199 -25.35 -3.66 1.80
N VAL A 200 -24.59 -2.68 2.31
CA VAL A 200 -25.12 -1.61 3.16
C VAL A 200 -25.46 -0.34 2.39
N LYS A 201 -25.22 -0.27 1.08
CA LYS A 201 -25.47 0.92 0.25
C LYS A 201 -26.87 1.51 0.45
N PRO A 202 -27.96 0.71 0.52
CA PRO A 202 -29.30 1.26 0.73
C PRO A 202 -29.51 1.89 2.10
N PHE A 203 -28.79 1.46 3.15
CA PHE A 203 -28.84 2.12 4.46
C PHE A 203 -28.18 3.50 4.45
N VAL A 204 -27.11 3.68 3.66
CA VAL A 204 -26.33 4.93 3.63
C VAL A 204 -26.87 5.92 2.60
N GLN A 205 -27.14 5.46 1.38
CA GLN A 205 -27.53 6.32 0.27
C GLN A 205 -29.04 6.64 0.22
N GLY A 206 -29.85 5.86 0.94
CA GLY A 206 -31.30 6.03 1.02
C GLY A 206 -32.07 5.62 -0.24
N VAL A 207 -33.39 5.77 -0.15
CA VAL A 207 -34.35 5.28 -1.17
C VAL A 207 -34.21 6.01 -2.51
N ILE A 208 -33.85 7.29 -2.50
CA ILE A 208 -33.77 8.11 -3.72
C ILE A 208 -32.70 7.57 -4.68
N LYS A 209 -31.53 7.19 -4.15
CA LYS A 209 -30.41 6.67 -4.96
C LYS A 209 -30.59 5.19 -5.28
N THR A 210 -31.00 4.38 -4.30
CA THR A 210 -31.04 2.92 -4.46
C THR A 210 -32.36 2.38 -4.99
N LYS A 211 -33.44 3.16 -4.93
CA LYS A 211 -34.83 2.75 -5.23
C LYS A 211 -35.35 1.60 -4.34
N ILE A 212 -34.65 1.28 -3.25
CA ILE A 212 -35.04 0.25 -2.27
C ILE A 212 -35.58 0.97 -1.03
N LYS A 213 -36.77 0.57 -0.56
CA LYS A 213 -37.32 1.13 0.69
C LYS A 213 -36.49 0.63 1.87
N PHE A 214 -36.27 1.51 2.85
CA PHE A 214 -35.46 1.19 4.02
C PHE A 214 -35.98 -0.06 4.77
N ALA A 215 -37.30 -0.17 4.99
CA ALA A 215 -37.91 -1.32 5.65
C ALA A 215 -37.69 -2.64 4.89
N ASP A 216 -37.79 -2.62 3.55
CA ASP A 216 -37.53 -3.80 2.71
C ASP A 216 -36.06 -4.23 2.85
N HIS A 217 -35.14 -3.25 2.92
CA HIS A 217 -33.72 -3.54 3.10
C HIS A 217 -33.37 -4.05 4.49
N VAL A 218 -34.05 -3.58 5.55
CA VAL A 218 -33.93 -4.16 6.91
C VAL A 218 -34.33 -5.64 6.91
N GLU A 219 -35.40 -6.00 6.19
CA GLU A 219 -35.80 -7.41 6.04
C GLU A 219 -34.78 -8.20 5.23
N THR A 220 -34.20 -7.65 4.16
CA THR A 220 -33.10 -8.27 3.42
C THR A 220 -31.90 -8.52 4.33
N ALA A 221 -31.51 -7.54 5.17
CA ALA A 221 -30.41 -7.70 6.12
C ALA A 221 -30.67 -8.84 7.12
N ARG A 222 -31.91 -8.94 7.64
CA ARG A 222 -32.32 -10.07 8.49
C ARG A 222 -32.19 -11.40 7.75
N GLN A 223 -32.70 -11.49 6.53
CA GLN A 223 -32.64 -12.72 5.73
C GLN A 223 -31.20 -13.15 5.44
N THR A 224 -30.31 -12.20 5.14
CA THR A 224 -28.88 -12.44 4.94
C THR A 224 -28.23 -13.02 6.21
N ALA A 225 -28.50 -12.43 7.38
CA ALA A 225 -27.98 -12.93 8.64
C ALA A 225 -28.54 -14.31 8.99
N VAL A 226 -29.85 -14.53 8.83
CA VAL A 226 -30.51 -15.83 9.01
C VAL A 226 -29.88 -16.89 8.12
N LYS A 227 -29.59 -16.56 6.85
CA LYS A 227 -28.91 -17.46 5.92
C LYS A 227 -27.50 -17.80 6.39
N ALA A 228 -26.76 -16.83 6.90
CA ALA A 228 -25.39 -17.04 7.40
C ALA A 228 -25.37 -17.89 8.69
N MET A 229 -26.28 -17.63 9.63
CA MET A 229 -26.42 -18.41 10.86
C MET A 229 -26.82 -19.87 10.58
N LYS A 230 -27.78 -20.10 9.68
CA LYS A 230 -28.17 -21.43 9.22
C LYS A 230 -27.00 -22.21 8.61
N ALA A 231 -26.16 -21.52 7.86
CA ALA A 231 -25.04 -22.16 7.18
C ALA A 231 -23.79 -22.30 8.06
N GLY A 232 -23.78 -21.69 9.26
CA GLY A 232 -22.57 -21.60 10.10
C GLY A 232 -21.44 -20.86 9.41
N LYS A 233 -21.76 -19.82 8.62
CA LYS A 233 -20.79 -19.08 7.80
C LYS A 233 -20.60 -17.66 8.28
N THR A 234 -19.51 -17.04 7.85
CA THR A 234 -19.24 -15.62 8.07
C THR A 234 -20.25 -14.75 7.32
N MET A 235 -20.92 -13.85 8.01
CA MET A 235 -21.62 -12.72 7.40
C MET A 235 -20.67 -11.54 7.27
N VAL A 236 -20.50 -11.03 6.05
CA VAL A 236 -19.70 -9.84 5.76
C VAL A 236 -20.62 -8.65 5.57
N ILE A 237 -20.47 -7.64 6.43
CA ILE A 237 -21.11 -6.35 6.31
C ILE A 237 -20.20 -5.50 5.44
N ASP A 238 -20.63 -5.31 4.21
CA ASP A 238 -19.85 -4.65 3.18
C ASP A 238 -20.04 -3.13 3.27
N LEU A 239 -19.03 -2.44 3.80
CA LEU A 239 -19.01 -0.99 3.95
C LEU A 239 -18.57 -0.27 2.67
N SER A 240 -17.91 -0.99 1.76
CA SER A 240 -17.32 -0.52 0.51
C SER A 240 -16.78 0.92 0.59
N ASP A 241 -17.03 1.69 -0.47
CA ASP A 241 -16.84 3.13 -0.66
C ASP A 241 -17.97 4.01 -0.10
N VAL A 242 -19.04 3.42 0.44
CA VAL A 242 -20.25 4.19 0.81
C VAL A 242 -20.26 4.65 2.25
N GLY A 243 -19.37 4.12 3.09
CA GLY A 243 -19.26 4.46 4.51
C GLY A 243 -20.15 3.60 5.41
N THR A 244 -20.25 3.99 6.68
CA THR A 244 -20.95 3.20 7.69
C THR A 244 -22.42 3.63 7.85
N PRO A 245 -23.36 2.66 7.88
CA PRO A 245 -24.73 2.95 8.29
C PRO A 245 -24.81 3.45 9.73
N ASP A 246 -25.77 4.32 10.00
CA ASP A 246 -26.16 4.66 11.36
C ASP A 246 -27.00 3.54 11.98
N TRP A 247 -26.31 2.48 12.40
CA TRP A 247 -26.96 1.32 12.99
C TRP A 247 -27.69 1.68 14.27
N LYS A 248 -27.20 2.62 15.06
CA LYS A 248 -27.76 2.93 16.37
C LYS A 248 -29.05 3.73 16.26
N GLU A 249 -29.06 4.82 15.50
CA GLU A 249 -30.21 5.73 15.48
C GLU A 249 -31.22 5.35 14.41
N LYS A 250 -30.76 4.93 13.21
CA LYS A 250 -31.65 4.70 12.06
C LYS A 250 -32.15 3.26 11.92
N ILE A 251 -31.40 2.29 12.42
CA ILE A 251 -31.74 0.86 12.26
C ILE A 251 -32.22 0.28 13.60
N CYS A 252 -31.32 0.17 14.57
CA CYS A 252 -31.57 -0.50 15.85
C CYS A 252 -32.38 0.35 16.84
N GLY A 253 -32.34 1.68 16.69
CA GLY A 253 -33.07 2.63 17.53
C GLY A 253 -34.55 2.77 17.17
N VAL A 254 -34.93 2.35 15.96
CA VAL A 254 -36.31 2.41 15.48
C VAL A 254 -37.05 1.15 15.93
N GLU A 255 -38.05 1.32 16.79
CA GLU A 255 -38.78 0.22 17.43
C GLU A 255 -39.40 -0.78 16.43
N ALA A 256 -39.83 -0.30 15.26
CA ALA A 256 -40.35 -1.15 14.18
C ALA A 256 -39.28 -2.09 13.59
N TYR A 257 -38.04 -1.62 13.48
CA TYR A 257 -36.93 -2.37 12.88
C TYR A 257 -36.17 -3.20 13.90
N LYS A 258 -36.14 -2.78 15.17
CA LYS A 258 -35.51 -3.50 16.28
C LYS A 258 -36.00 -4.94 16.43
N LYS A 259 -37.27 -5.21 16.09
CA LYS A 259 -37.85 -6.57 16.08
C LYS A 259 -37.40 -7.42 14.90
N VAL A 260 -37.02 -6.79 13.79
CA VAL A 260 -36.63 -7.45 12.53
C VAL A 260 -35.12 -7.66 12.48
N PHE A 261 -34.35 -6.65 12.89
CA PHE A 261 -32.89 -6.64 12.88
C PHE A 261 -32.35 -6.03 14.19
N PRO A 262 -32.37 -6.80 15.29
CA PRO A 262 -31.92 -6.31 16.59
C PRO A 262 -30.41 -6.07 16.65
N SER A 263 -29.99 -5.07 17.44
CA SER A 263 -28.57 -4.69 17.58
C SER A 263 -27.67 -5.82 18.09
N TRP A 264 -28.21 -6.77 18.85
CA TRP A 264 -27.44 -7.89 19.38
C TRP A 264 -26.89 -8.78 18.25
N MET A 265 -27.54 -8.80 17.08
CA MET A 265 -27.07 -9.56 15.91
C MET A 265 -25.71 -9.11 15.43
N LEU A 266 -25.28 -7.90 15.79
CA LEU A 266 -24.01 -7.32 15.36
C LEU A 266 -22.93 -7.44 16.45
N SER A 267 -23.28 -7.99 17.62
CA SER A 267 -22.39 -8.14 18.76
C SER A 267 -21.93 -9.59 18.92
N PRO A 268 -20.61 -9.86 18.91
CA PRO A 268 -20.08 -11.21 19.08
C PRO A 268 -20.39 -11.79 20.47
N GLU A 269 -20.54 -10.95 21.49
CA GLU A 269 -20.85 -11.38 22.87
C GLU A 269 -22.24 -12.03 22.96
N ASN A 270 -23.22 -11.49 22.23
CA ASN A 270 -24.60 -11.97 22.27
C ASN A 270 -24.83 -13.22 21.41
N ASN A 271 -23.85 -13.60 20.58
CA ASN A 271 -24.03 -14.70 19.64
C ASN A 271 -24.12 -16.08 20.34
N ARG A 272 -23.71 -16.17 21.61
CA ARG A 272 -23.80 -17.41 22.41
C ARG A 272 -25.16 -17.63 23.09
N GLU A 273 -26.03 -16.64 23.11
CA GLU A 273 -27.35 -16.76 23.72
C GLU A 273 -28.37 -17.31 22.72
N CYS A 274 -28.35 -18.64 22.51
CA CYS A 274 -29.25 -19.39 21.62
C CYS A 274 -30.73 -18.97 21.73
N ASP A 275 -31.20 -18.68 22.95
CA ASP A 275 -32.59 -18.31 23.23
C ASP A 275 -33.03 -17.01 22.53
N LYS A 276 -32.10 -16.08 22.27
CA LYS A 276 -32.40 -14.81 21.58
C LYS A 276 -32.50 -14.97 20.07
N HIS A 277 -31.82 -15.96 19.50
CA HIS A 277 -31.77 -16.18 18.06
C HIS A 277 -33.15 -16.52 17.50
N GLY A 278 -33.97 -17.25 18.24
CA GLY A 278 -35.35 -17.59 17.85
C GLY A 278 -36.26 -16.40 17.52
N GLN A 279 -35.91 -15.17 17.92
CA GLN A 279 -36.66 -13.94 17.68
C GLN A 279 -36.52 -13.41 16.24
N ILE A 280 -35.40 -13.68 15.57
CA ILE A 280 -35.14 -13.17 14.21
C ILE A 280 -35.60 -14.16 13.13
N PHE A 281 -35.77 -15.44 13.47
CA PHE A 281 -36.29 -16.44 12.55
C PHE A 281 -37.80 -16.37 12.52
N LYS A 282 -38.36 -16.12 11.33
CA LYS A 282 -39.81 -16.24 11.12
C LYS A 282 -40.20 -17.71 11.08
N LYS A 283 -41.50 -17.99 11.18
CA LYS A 283 -42.00 -19.38 11.18
C LYS A 283 -41.58 -20.13 9.91
N GLU A 284 -41.58 -19.44 8.78
CA GLU A 284 -41.12 -19.95 7.49
C GLU A 284 -39.61 -20.23 7.43
N ASP A 285 -38.81 -19.58 8.29
CA ASP A 285 -37.38 -19.84 8.39
C ASP A 285 -37.09 -21.10 9.22
N LYS A 286 -37.99 -21.48 10.14
CA LYS A 286 -37.81 -22.64 11.03
C LYS A 286 -38.27 -23.97 10.43
N LYS A 287 -38.26 -24.09 9.10
CA LYS A 287 -38.51 -25.39 8.45
C LYS A 287 -37.30 -26.29 8.70
N ASP A 288 -37.55 -27.60 8.84
CA ASP A 288 -36.58 -28.61 9.23
C ASP A 288 -35.20 -28.42 8.58
N GLY A 289 -34.15 -28.67 9.36
CA GLY A 289 -32.77 -28.57 8.91
C GLY A 289 -32.48 -29.47 7.71
N PRO A 290 -31.33 -29.30 7.05
CA PRO A 290 -30.90 -30.24 6.04
C PRO A 290 -31.00 -31.68 6.59
N ASN A 291 -31.67 -32.56 5.86
CA ASN A 291 -31.95 -33.95 6.24
C ASN A 291 -33.02 -34.17 7.34
N GLY A 292 -33.88 -33.18 7.60
CA GLY A 292 -34.98 -33.33 8.56
C GLY A 292 -34.53 -33.22 10.02
N GLU A 293 -33.35 -32.66 10.29
CA GLU A 293 -32.91 -32.33 11.64
C GLU A 293 -33.87 -31.32 12.29
N ASP A 294 -34.08 -31.46 13.61
CA ASP A 294 -34.77 -30.44 14.39
C ASP A 294 -34.07 -29.09 14.23
N TRP A 295 -34.86 -28.04 14.04
CA TRP A 295 -34.36 -26.70 13.76
C TRP A 295 -33.43 -26.18 14.87
N ASP A 296 -33.80 -26.40 16.14
CA ASP A 296 -33.02 -25.89 17.27
C ASP A 296 -31.72 -26.68 17.42
N GLU A 297 -31.74 -27.99 17.17
CA GLU A 297 -30.52 -28.82 17.13
C GLU A 297 -29.57 -28.36 16.01
N HIS A 298 -30.10 -28.14 14.81
CA HIS A 298 -29.31 -27.68 13.67
C HIS A 298 -28.68 -26.32 13.94
N LEU A 299 -29.47 -25.35 14.42
CA LEU A 299 -28.98 -24.01 14.72
C LEU A 299 -27.91 -24.03 15.82
N ASN A 300 -28.08 -24.85 16.86
CA ASN A 300 -27.08 -24.99 17.92
C ASN A 300 -25.74 -25.50 17.40
N LYS A 301 -25.74 -26.36 16.37
CA LYS A 301 -24.50 -26.83 15.72
C LYS A 301 -23.85 -25.71 14.91
N THR A 302 -24.62 -24.99 14.09
CA THR A 302 -24.07 -24.04 13.12
C THR A 302 -23.75 -22.66 13.69
N ILE A 303 -24.48 -22.21 14.71
CA ILE A 303 -24.31 -20.86 15.30
C ILE A 303 -22.93 -20.68 15.95
N VAL A 304 -22.31 -21.79 16.38
CA VAL A 304 -20.94 -21.81 16.94
C VAL A 304 -19.90 -21.37 15.91
N ASP A 305 -20.19 -21.53 14.61
CA ASP A 305 -19.32 -21.15 13.50
C ASP A 305 -19.73 -19.84 12.82
N TYR A 306 -20.91 -19.29 13.14
CA TYR A 306 -21.33 -17.99 12.63
C TYR A 306 -20.41 -16.87 13.12
N ARG A 307 -19.96 -16.02 12.19
CA ARG A 307 -19.05 -14.89 12.42
C ARG A 307 -19.59 -13.64 11.74
N ILE A 308 -19.15 -12.48 12.21
CA ILE A 308 -19.45 -11.18 11.59
C ILE A 308 -18.16 -10.45 11.34
N VAL A 309 -18.05 -9.95 10.11
CA VAL A 309 -16.89 -9.23 9.61
C VAL A 309 -17.39 -7.96 8.93
N TYR A 310 -16.74 -6.85 9.20
CA TYR A 310 -16.94 -5.61 8.45
C TYR A 310 -15.83 -5.51 7.41
N LEU A 311 -16.17 -5.27 6.14
CA LEU A 311 -15.19 -5.14 5.06
C LEU A 311 -15.27 -3.72 4.49
N SER A 312 -14.14 -3.02 4.45
CA SER A 312 -14.08 -1.64 3.97
C SER A 312 -12.92 -1.43 2.99
N SER A 313 -13.16 -0.62 1.95
CA SER A 313 -12.12 -0.09 1.06
C SER A 313 -11.57 1.27 1.53
N CYS A 314 -12.06 1.80 2.66
CA CYS A 314 -11.65 3.10 3.17
C CYS A 314 -10.17 3.09 3.59
N GLY A 315 -9.42 4.04 3.03
CA GLY A 315 -8.11 4.42 3.55
C GLY A 315 -8.17 4.91 5.00
N PRO A 316 -7.03 5.06 5.69
CA PRO A 316 -6.98 5.39 7.11
C PRO A 316 -7.40 6.83 7.41
N GLY A 317 -7.14 7.77 6.49
CA GLY A 317 -7.65 9.14 6.60
C GLY A 317 -9.18 9.24 6.51
N ASN A 318 -9.81 8.22 5.92
CA ASN A 318 -11.25 8.07 5.83
C ASN A 318 -11.81 7.18 6.94
N TYR A 319 -11.02 6.24 7.50
CA TYR A 319 -11.44 5.43 8.64
C TYR A 319 -11.87 6.29 9.84
N GLU A 320 -11.08 7.29 10.21
CA GLU A 320 -11.43 8.16 11.34
C GLU A 320 -12.63 9.08 11.06
N LYS A 321 -13.00 9.31 9.80
CA LYS A 321 -14.14 10.17 9.43
C LYS A 321 -15.41 9.34 9.17
N ASP A 322 -15.26 8.27 8.42
CA ASP A 322 -16.34 7.48 7.82
C ASP A 322 -16.66 6.22 8.65
N ILE A 323 -15.75 5.81 9.54
CA ILE A 323 -15.89 4.63 10.43
C ILE A 323 -15.71 5.09 11.90
N THR A 324 -16.19 6.28 12.26
CA THR A 324 -16.16 6.74 13.66
C THR A 324 -16.92 5.78 14.59
N LEU A 325 -16.50 5.73 15.87
CA LEU A 325 -17.06 4.92 16.96
C LEU A 325 -18.60 4.88 17.10
N PRO A 326 -19.42 5.93 16.82
CA PRO A 326 -20.87 5.84 16.96
C PRO A 326 -21.54 4.94 15.89
N PHE A 327 -20.86 4.65 14.78
CA PHE A 327 -21.45 3.95 13.64
C PHE A 327 -21.09 2.47 13.56
N LEU A 328 -20.12 1.98 14.33
CA LEU A 328 -20.00 0.54 14.49
C LEU A 328 -20.89 0.09 15.65
N PRO A 329 -21.60 -1.04 15.53
CA PRO A 329 -22.50 -1.53 16.57
C PRO A 329 -21.78 -1.61 17.91
N LEU A 330 -22.51 -1.41 19.01
CA LEU A 330 -22.05 -1.30 20.41
C LEU A 330 -21.32 -2.55 20.99
N GLY A 331 -20.54 -3.25 20.18
CA GLY A 331 -19.74 -4.41 20.55
C GLY A 331 -18.24 -4.13 20.41
N LYS A 332 -17.44 -5.06 20.93
CA LYS A 332 -15.99 -5.04 20.73
C LYS A 332 -15.72 -5.43 19.28
N TRP A 333 -14.99 -4.60 18.56
CA TRP A 333 -14.43 -4.91 17.26
C TRP A 333 -12.93 -4.66 17.28
N SER A 334 -12.22 -5.16 16.29
CA SER A 334 -10.80 -4.85 16.09
C SER A 334 -10.53 -4.69 14.61
N ALA A 335 -9.94 -3.54 14.28
CA ALA A 335 -9.46 -3.26 12.94
C ALA A 335 -8.23 -4.12 12.66
N VAL A 336 -8.24 -4.78 11.50
CA VAL A 336 -7.11 -5.52 10.96
C VAL A 336 -6.94 -5.06 9.53
N ARG A 337 -5.72 -4.63 9.20
CA ARG A 337 -5.39 -4.32 7.83
C ARG A 337 -5.04 -5.60 7.09
N ILE A 338 -5.66 -5.80 5.93
CA ILE A 338 -5.10 -6.73 4.96
C ILE A 338 -3.89 -6.03 4.37
N LYS A 339 -2.71 -6.56 4.66
CA LYS A 339 -1.52 -6.16 3.95
C LYS A 339 -1.76 -6.64 2.53
N ASN A 340 -2.06 -5.69 1.64
CA ASN A 340 -2.15 -5.98 0.22
C ASN A 340 -0.75 -6.38 -0.21
N VAL A 341 -0.43 -7.66 -0.06
CA VAL A 341 0.72 -8.28 -0.69
C VAL A 341 0.33 -8.49 -2.15
N SER A 342 0.02 -7.40 -2.86
CA SER A 342 0.67 -7.27 -4.14
C SER A 342 2.16 -7.37 -3.79
N ASN A 343 2.72 -8.57 -3.90
CA ASN A 343 4.16 -8.79 -3.75
C ASN A 343 4.92 -8.00 -4.84
N VAL A 344 4.30 -7.05 -5.53
CA VAL A 344 4.76 -6.32 -6.69
C VAL A 344 5.43 -5.05 -6.18
N ARG A 345 6.75 -5.08 -6.19
CA ARG A 345 7.56 -3.90 -5.95
C ARG A 345 7.84 -3.22 -7.28
N GLU A 346 7.30 -2.03 -7.48
CA GLU A 346 7.62 -1.22 -8.64
C GLU A 346 8.98 -0.54 -8.45
N ILE A 347 9.88 -0.67 -9.43
CA ILE A 347 11.23 -0.11 -9.38
C ILE A 347 11.66 0.37 -10.76
N SER A 348 12.62 1.32 -10.81
CA SER A 348 13.38 1.56 -12.03
C SER A 348 14.40 0.45 -12.27
N ILE A 349 14.80 0.24 -13.53
CA ILE A 349 15.83 -0.75 -13.89
C ILE A 349 17.16 -0.54 -13.14
N LYS A 350 17.49 0.71 -12.76
CA LYS A 350 18.70 1.05 -12.00
C LYS A 350 18.71 0.45 -10.59
N ALA A 351 17.54 0.22 -10.00
CA ALA A 351 17.38 -0.37 -8.68
C ALA A 351 17.21 -1.90 -8.72
N LEU A 352 17.27 -2.52 -9.91
CA LEU A 352 16.96 -3.93 -10.11
C LEU A 352 17.87 -4.87 -9.31
N VAL A 353 19.18 -4.64 -9.32
CA VAL A 353 20.15 -5.48 -8.59
C VAL A 353 19.87 -5.44 -7.09
N THR A 354 19.70 -4.24 -6.54
CA THR A 354 19.38 -4.04 -5.13
C THR A 354 18.06 -4.71 -4.75
N ALA A 355 17.02 -4.57 -5.59
CA ALA A 355 15.73 -5.18 -5.32
C ALA A 355 15.76 -6.72 -5.39
N ILE A 356 16.55 -7.30 -6.30
CA ILE A 356 16.82 -8.73 -6.38
C ILE A 356 17.51 -9.20 -5.09
N ASP A 357 18.54 -8.49 -4.65
CA ASP A 357 19.30 -8.86 -3.45
C ASP A 357 18.46 -8.74 -2.18
N GLU A 358 17.61 -7.72 -2.06
CA GLU A 358 16.66 -7.59 -0.94
C GLU A 358 15.62 -8.71 -0.96
N ALA A 359 15.06 -9.04 -2.12
CA ALA A 359 14.11 -10.15 -2.26
C ALA A 359 14.72 -11.48 -1.77
N VAL A 360 15.96 -11.76 -2.15
CA VAL A 360 16.66 -12.99 -1.76
C VAL A 360 17.10 -12.94 -0.29
N HIS A 361 17.83 -11.90 0.12
CA HIS A 361 18.55 -11.90 1.39
C HIS A 361 17.76 -11.32 2.57
N ALA A 362 16.83 -10.39 2.33
CA ALA A 362 15.99 -9.83 3.37
C ALA A 362 14.63 -10.54 3.47
N HIS A 363 14.10 -11.05 2.35
CA HIS A 363 12.77 -11.67 2.34
C HIS A 363 12.79 -13.19 2.18
N GLY A 364 13.92 -13.77 1.77
CA GLY A 364 14.00 -15.22 1.54
C GLY A 364 13.07 -15.66 0.42
N LYS A 365 12.87 -14.84 -0.60
CA LYS A 365 11.97 -15.12 -1.72
C LYS A 365 12.73 -15.14 -3.04
N VAL A 366 12.19 -15.86 -4.01
CA VAL A 366 12.73 -15.87 -5.37
C VAL A 366 12.21 -14.62 -6.11
N PRO A 367 13.07 -13.79 -6.71
CA PRO A 367 12.61 -12.63 -7.48
C PRO A 367 11.90 -13.08 -8.77
N LEU A 368 10.66 -12.66 -8.96
CA LEU A 368 9.93 -12.73 -10.23
C LEU A 368 9.88 -11.32 -10.82
N VAL A 369 10.74 -11.05 -11.79
CA VAL A 369 10.83 -9.74 -12.43
C VAL A 369 9.90 -9.69 -13.65
N LEU A 370 8.97 -8.74 -13.63
CA LEU A 370 8.03 -8.45 -14.69
C LEU A 370 8.51 -7.19 -15.42
N ASP A 371 8.86 -7.35 -16.68
CA ASP A 371 9.34 -6.27 -17.54
C ASP A 371 8.81 -6.46 -18.96
N GLU A 372 7.81 -5.66 -19.32
CA GLU A 372 7.17 -5.69 -20.64
C GLU A 372 8.11 -5.22 -21.76
N THR A 373 9.20 -4.51 -21.43
CA THR A 373 10.18 -3.99 -22.39
C THR A 373 11.30 -4.98 -22.71
N GLU A 374 11.42 -6.07 -21.95
CA GLU A 374 12.50 -7.07 -22.03
C GLU A 374 13.93 -6.50 -21.79
N ASN A 375 14.06 -5.25 -21.34
CA ASN A 375 15.35 -4.62 -21.04
C ASN A 375 16.08 -5.31 -19.88
N THR A 376 15.33 -5.85 -18.92
CA THR A 376 15.82 -6.60 -17.76
C THR A 376 16.55 -7.86 -18.19
N ASP A 377 16.04 -8.59 -19.18
CA ASP A 377 16.69 -9.81 -19.67
C ASP A 377 18.05 -9.49 -20.27
N THR A 378 18.12 -8.41 -21.06
CA THR A 378 19.38 -7.91 -21.64
C THR A 378 20.35 -7.48 -20.54
N PHE A 379 19.87 -6.72 -19.56
CA PHE A 379 20.68 -6.27 -18.43
C PHE A 379 21.25 -7.42 -17.60
N LEU A 380 20.44 -8.43 -17.27
CA LEU A 380 20.85 -9.60 -16.51
C LEU A 380 21.76 -10.53 -17.33
N ALA A 381 21.56 -10.63 -18.65
CA ALA A 381 22.44 -11.41 -19.52
C ALA A 381 23.88 -10.86 -19.58
N PHE A 382 24.07 -9.56 -19.34
CA PHE A 382 25.41 -8.97 -19.18
C PHE A 382 26.04 -9.21 -17.81
N GLN A 383 25.26 -9.71 -16.84
CA GLN A 383 25.79 -10.16 -15.55
C GLN A 383 26.33 -11.59 -15.70
N HIS A 384 27.08 -12.07 -14.70
CA HIS A 384 27.51 -13.47 -14.62
C HIS A 384 26.30 -14.39 -14.36
N THR A 385 25.48 -14.61 -15.39
CA THR A 385 24.24 -15.39 -15.35
C THR A 385 24.35 -16.65 -16.19
N SER A 386 23.73 -17.72 -15.69
CA SER A 386 23.44 -18.93 -16.45
C SER A 386 21.97 -18.87 -16.85
N VAL A 387 21.69 -18.70 -18.13
CA VAL A 387 20.31 -18.49 -18.62
C VAL A 387 19.69 -19.80 -19.09
N ILE A 388 18.44 -20.04 -18.68
CA ILE A 388 17.57 -21.10 -19.19
C ILE A 388 16.43 -20.45 -19.98
N GLU A 389 16.46 -20.63 -21.31
CA GLU A 389 15.41 -20.17 -22.23
C GLU A 389 14.19 -21.08 -22.18
N MET A 390 13.21 -20.76 -21.35
CA MET A 390 12.06 -21.63 -21.15
C MET A 390 11.25 -21.84 -22.44
N LYS A 391 11.07 -20.80 -23.25
CA LYS A 391 10.43 -20.91 -24.57
C LYS A 391 11.21 -21.82 -25.52
N GLY A 392 12.54 -21.73 -25.51
CA GLY A 392 13.40 -22.58 -26.33
C GLY A 392 13.31 -24.06 -25.91
N LEU A 393 13.22 -24.33 -24.61
CA LEU A 393 13.07 -25.67 -24.07
C LEU A 393 11.73 -26.31 -24.43
N ILE A 394 10.63 -25.55 -24.41
CA ILE A 394 9.31 -26.04 -24.86
C ILE A 394 9.38 -26.52 -26.31
N LEU A 395 10.06 -25.76 -27.19
CA LEU A 395 10.23 -26.15 -28.60
C LEU A 395 11.14 -27.39 -28.74
N LYS A 396 12.23 -27.46 -27.96
CA LYS A 396 13.15 -28.60 -27.95
C LYS A 396 12.52 -29.89 -27.43
N LYS A 397 11.47 -29.82 -26.59
CA LYS A 397 10.75 -30.99 -26.06
C LYS A 397 10.31 -31.94 -27.19
N ALA A 398 9.94 -31.42 -28.35
CA ALA A 398 9.55 -32.22 -29.52
C ALA A 398 10.72 -32.97 -30.17
N THR A 399 11.94 -32.44 -30.06
CA THR A 399 13.13 -32.97 -30.74
C THR A 399 13.94 -33.92 -29.87
N ILE A 400 14.20 -33.55 -28.61
CA ILE A 400 15.06 -34.32 -27.70
C ILE A 400 14.29 -35.02 -26.58
N GLY A 401 12.96 -34.90 -26.57
CA GLY A 401 12.10 -35.41 -25.51
C GLY A 401 12.19 -34.59 -24.22
N ILE A 402 11.29 -34.87 -23.28
CA ILE A 402 11.23 -34.16 -22.00
C ILE A 402 12.47 -34.43 -21.13
N ASP A 403 12.99 -35.67 -21.13
CA ASP A 403 14.14 -36.03 -20.30
C ASP A 403 15.44 -35.38 -20.81
N GLY A 404 15.59 -35.25 -22.13
CA GLY A 404 16.69 -34.48 -22.72
C GLY A 404 16.65 -33.00 -22.31
N VAL A 405 15.44 -32.41 -22.31
CA VAL A 405 15.24 -31.02 -21.84
C VAL A 405 15.55 -30.88 -20.35
N ARG A 406 15.09 -31.81 -19.50
CA ARG A 406 15.38 -31.82 -18.06
C ARG A 406 16.88 -31.90 -17.78
N GLU A 407 17.61 -32.72 -18.54
CA GLU A 407 19.07 -32.81 -18.41
C GLU A 407 19.78 -31.53 -18.88
N GLU A 408 19.29 -30.85 -19.91
CA GLU A 408 19.81 -29.52 -20.29
C GLU A 408 19.61 -28.50 -19.16
N MET A 409 18.42 -28.48 -18.53
CA MET A 409 18.13 -27.61 -17.37
C MET A 409 19.05 -27.93 -16.19
N ARG A 410 19.23 -29.21 -15.85
CA ARG A 410 20.13 -29.68 -14.79
C ARG A 410 21.54 -29.18 -15.00
N LYS A 411 22.10 -29.33 -16.21
CA LYS A 411 23.46 -28.87 -16.54
C LYS A 411 23.63 -27.37 -16.29
N LYS A 412 22.63 -26.56 -16.67
CA LYS A 412 22.64 -25.11 -16.43
C LYS A 412 22.53 -24.75 -14.96
N LEU A 413 21.71 -25.46 -14.20
CA LEU A 413 21.63 -25.32 -12.75
C LEU A 413 22.97 -25.67 -12.08
N VAL A 414 23.60 -26.79 -12.45
CA VAL A 414 24.92 -27.19 -11.94
C VAL A 414 26.00 -26.16 -12.29
N GLU A 415 26.02 -25.69 -13.53
CA GLU A 415 26.93 -24.63 -13.97
C GLU A 415 26.78 -23.37 -13.11
N ALA A 416 25.54 -22.95 -12.83
CA ALA A 416 25.26 -21.81 -11.99
C ALA A 416 25.75 -22.02 -10.54
N LEU A 417 25.44 -23.17 -9.94
CA LEU A 417 25.85 -23.53 -8.58
C LEU A 417 27.38 -23.58 -8.43
N LYS A 418 28.08 -24.25 -9.34
CA LYS A 418 29.55 -24.40 -9.32
C LYS A 418 30.27 -23.07 -9.40
N ASN A 419 29.70 -22.11 -10.13
CA ASN A 419 30.31 -20.80 -10.36
C ASN A 419 29.83 -19.72 -9.38
N GLY A 420 28.74 -19.96 -8.65
CA GLY A 420 28.10 -18.93 -7.83
C GLY A 420 27.38 -17.88 -8.69
N ASN A 421 27.02 -18.27 -9.92
CA ASN A 421 26.35 -17.39 -10.87
C ASN A 421 24.85 -17.33 -10.56
N THR A 422 24.20 -16.28 -11.04
CA THR A 422 22.73 -16.21 -11.01
C THR A 422 22.15 -17.17 -12.06
N LEU A 423 21.24 -18.05 -11.64
CA LEU A 423 20.43 -18.85 -12.57
C LEU A 423 19.22 -18.02 -13.01
N LEU A 424 19.19 -17.62 -14.27
CA LEU A 424 18.10 -16.83 -14.84
C LEU A 424 17.13 -17.76 -15.60
N LEU A 425 15.90 -17.89 -15.09
CA LEU A 425 14.80 -18.56 -15.79
C LEU A 425 14.03 -17.53 -16.61
N ARG A 426 14.35 -17.45 -17.91
CA ARG A 426 13.74 -16.49 -18.82
C ARG A 426 12.46 -17.07 -19.41
N LEU A 427 11.32 -16.57 -18.96
CA LEU A 427 10.01 -17.00 -19.45
C LEU A 427 9.62 -16.29 -20.74
N THR A 428 10.08 -15.06 -20.95
CA THR A 428 9.56 -14.15 -21.99
C THR A 428 8.03 -14.13 -21.92
N ASN A 429 7.36 -14.59 -22.99
CA ASN A 429 5.92 -14.71 -23.13
C ASN A 429 5.42 -16.16 -23.05
N SER A 430 6.11 -17.03 -22.30
CA SER A 430 5.72 -18.42 -22.06
C SER A 430 5.43 -18.70 -20.58
N ALA A 431 4.60 -19.70 -20.32
CA ALA A 431 4.24 -20.14 -18.97
C ALA A 431 4.31 -21.68 -18.90
N PRO A 432 5.52 -22.28 -18.97
CA PRO A 432 5.67 -23.72 -18.84
C PRO A 432 5.22 -24.20 -17.45
N ASP A 433 4.64 -25.39 -17.40
CA ASP A 433 4.35 -26.08 -16.15
C ASP A 433 5.63 -26.66 -15.52
N LEU A 434 6.41 -25.81 -14.85
CA LEU A 434 7.67 -26.21 -14.24
C LEU A 434 7.50 -27.25 -13.12
N LEU A 435 6.40 -27.17 -12.37
CA LEU A 435 6.11 -28.08 -11.26
C LEU A 435 5.60 -29.44 -11.71
N GLY A 436 4.82 -29.50 -12.79
CA GLY A 436 4.28 -30.75 -13.34
C GLY A 436 5.19 -31.38 -14.39
N ASP A 437 5.48 -30.66 -15.48
CA ASP A 437 6.16 -31.23 -16.65
C ASP A 437 7.68 -31.37 -16.46
N TYR A 438 8.33 -30.39 -15.83
CA TYR A 438 9.80 -30.33 -15.80
C TYR A 438 10.41 -30.78 -14.47
N ALA A 439 9.66 -30.70 -13.36
CA ALA A 439 10.18 -31.01 -12.04
C ALA A 439 10.50 -32.50 -11.87
N THR A 440 11.74 -32.79 -11.48
CA THR A 440 12.22 -34.11 -11.07
C THR A 440 13.31 -33.94 -10.03
N ASP A 441 13.38 -34.81 -9.04
CA ASP A 441 14.33 -34.68 -7.94
C ASP A 441 15.80 -34.81 -8.38
N ASP A 442 16.06 -35.49 -9.51
CA ASP A 442 17.41 -35.80 -9.98
C ASP A 442 17.89 -34.93 -11.17
N CYS A 443 16.99 -34.13 -11.76
CA CYS A 443 17.36 -33.22 -12.85
C CYS A 443 17.03 -31.76 -12.53
N PHE A 444 15.76 -31.44 -12.26
CA PHE A 444 15.34 -30.08 -11.94
C PHE A 444 14.40 -30.08 -10.74
N PRO A 445 14.93 -30.03 -9.50
CA PRO A 445 14.12 -30.14 -8.30
C PRO A 445 13.42 -28.80 -8.04
N ALA A 446 12.35 -28.52 -8.78
CA ALA A 446 11.67 -27.22 -8.79
C ALA A 446 11.31 -26.72 -7.39
N LYS A 447 10.88 -27.61 -6.48
CA LYS A 447 10.61 -27.27 -5.08
C LYS A 447 11.84 -26.69 -4.37
N ALA A 448 13.01 -27.31 -4.54
CA ALA A 448 14.26 -26.85 -3.94
C ALA A 448 14.85 -25.63 -4.65
N VAL A 449 14.66 -25.53 -5.98
CA VAL A 449 15.08 -24.37 -6.78
C VAL A 449 14.30 -23.12 -6.38
N PHE A 450 13.00 -23.26 -6.09
CA PHE A 450 12.13 -22.17 -5.64
C PHE A 450 12.04 -22.03 -4.12
N GLY A 451 12.62 -22.96 -3.36
CA GLY A 451 12.75 -22.88 -1.92
C GLY A 451 13.89 -21.94 -1.54
N CYS A 452 13.58 -20.69 -1.27
CA CYS A 452 14.51 -19.73 -0.68
C CYS A 452 14.10 -19.48 0.78
N ARG A 453 15.08 -19.28 1.66
CA ARG A 453 14.84 -18.87 3.05
C ARG A 453 15.94 -17.93 3.51
N THR A 454 15.69 -17.17 4.56
CA THR A 454 16.72 -16.38 5.23
C THR A 454 17.34 -17.20 6.36
N GLU A 455 18.66 -17.14 6.48
CA GLU A 455 19.40 -17.65 7.62
C GLU A 455 20.11 -16.47 8.29
N GLU A 456 20.12 -16.43 9.62
CA GLU A 456 20.88 -15.44 10.38
C GLU A 456 22.36 -15.79 10.27
N ILE A 457 23.18 -14.83 9.86
CA ILE A 457 24.62 -14.99 9.89
C ILE A 457 25.06 -14.64 11.30
N GLU A 458 25.53 -15.64 12.05
CA GLU A 458 26.35 -15.38 13.21
C GLU A 458 27.60 -14.66 12.69
N GLU A 459 27.77 -13.39 13.04
CA GLU A 459 29.02 -12.69 12.79
C GLU A 459 30.09 -13.44 13.58
N GLU A 460 30.83 -14.32 12.92
CA GLU A 460 32.13 -14.74 13.42
C GLU A 460 32.93 -13.45 13.53
N GLU A 461 33.07 -12.93 14.76
CA GLU A 461 33.96 -11.81 15.08
C GLU A 461 35.31 -12.19 14.50
N ASP A 462 35.67 -11.56 13.38
CA ASP A 462 36.91 -11.86 12.68
C ASP A 462 38.05 -11.63 13.68
N PRO A 463 38.69 -12.70 14.19
CA PRO A 463 39.67 -12.55 15.27
C PRO A 463 40.91 -11.79 14.79
N THR A 464 41.04 -11.56 13.49
CA THR A 464 42.13 -10.79 12.90
C THR A 464 41.97 -9.26 12.98
N GLU A 465 40.79 -8.72 13.32
CA GLU A 465 40.59 -7.26 13.38
C GLU A 465 41.13 -6.61 14.69
N GLN A 466 41.55 -7.41 15.68
CA GLN A 466 42.15 -6.88 16.92
C GLN A 466 43.68 -6.64 16.87
N GLN A 467 44.39 -6.91 15.76
CA GLN A 467 45.86 -6.78 15.70
C GLN A 467 46.42 -5.71 14.74
N ALA A 468 45.60 -4.91 14.06
CA ALA A 468 46.07 -3.98 13.02
C ALA A 468 46.19 -2.49 13.44
N THR A 469 46.60 -2.18 14.68
CA THR A 469 47.02 -0.81 15.06
C THR A 469 48.54 -0.61 15.08
N GLY A 470 49.29 -1.44 14.35
CA GLY A 470 50.74 -1.27 14.25
C GLY A 470 51.32 -1.79 12.94
N PHE A 471 52.13 -0.93 12.33
CA PHE A 471 53.09 -1.22 11.24
C PHE A 471 52.58 -1.22 9.79
N GLY A 472 53.11 -0.28 9.01
CA GLY A 472 52.75 -0.06 7.62
C GLY A 472 53.57 -0.84 6.60
N GLY A 473 53.13 -0.74 5.34
CA GLY A 473 53.96 -1.00 4.17
C GLY A 473 53.38 -1.97 3.14
N MET A 474 53.07 -1.41 1.97
CA MET A 474 53.14 -2.00 0.62
C MET A 474 52.09 -3.01 0.13
N LEU A 475 51.38 -2.55 -0.91
CA LEU A 475 51.10 -3.21 -2.20
C LEU A 475 50.42 -4.60 -2.16
N GLY A 476 49.11 -4.62 -2.41
CA GLY A 476 48.37 -5.82 -2.82
C GLY A 476 46.99 -5.46 -3.36
N GLY A 477 46.63 -5.96 -4.55
CA GLY A 477 45.48 -5.51 -5.35
C GLY A 477 44.11 -5.68 -4.69
N ALA A 478 43.30 -4.64 -4.81
CA ALA A 478 41.92 -4.61 -4.33
C ALA A 478 40.98 -5.34 -5.28
N THR A 479 40.37 -6.43 -4.81
CA THR A 479 39.06 -6.88 -5.29
C THR A 479 38.01 -5.83 -4.93
N PRO A 480 37.01 -5.52 -5.79
CA PRO A 480 35.99 -4.55 -5.45
C PRO A 480 35.07 -5.12 -4.37
N GLY A 481 35.33 -4.74 -3.12
CA GLY A 481 34.41 -4.94 -2.01
C GLY A 481 33.18 -4.08 -2.19
N TYR A 482 32.01 -4.71 -2.14
CA TYR A 482 30.72 -4.02 -2.12
C TYR A 482 30.62 -3.18 -0.84
N ASN A 483 30.60 -1.85 -0.98
CA ASN A 483 30.46 -0.93 0.14
C ASN A 483 28.99 -0.87 0.57
N GLN A 484 28.62 -1.64 1.59
CA GLN A 484 27.34 -1.52 2.29
C GLN A 484 27.45 -0.45 3.39
N GLN A 485 27.34 0.83 3.03
CA GLN A 485 27.23 1.91 4.01
C GLN A 485 25.78 2.37 4.08
N GLY A 486 25.08 2.06 5.19
CA GLY A 486 23.80 2.72 5.51
C GLY A 486 22.73 1.91 6.25
N ALA A 487 22.90 0.61 6.50
CA ALA A 487 21.90 -0.15 7.27
C ALA A 487 22.11 0.04 8.78
N ALA A 488 21.02 0.29 9.52
CA ALA A 488 20.99 0.25 10.98
C ALA A 488 21.53 -1.12 11.49
N PRO A 489 22.06 -1.21 12.72
CA PRO A 489 22.59 -2.46 13.29
C PRO A 489 21.45 -3.45 13.55
N GLY A 490 20.98 -4.10 12.49
CA GLY A 490 20.11 -5.26 12.50
C GLY A 490 20.91 -6.51 12.14
N ALA A 491 20.47 -7.68 12.60
CA ALA A 491 21.07 -8.96 12.27
C ALA A 491 21.26 -9.08 10.75
N LYS A 492 22.47 -9.41 10.30
CA LYS A 492 22.76 -9.65 8.89
C LYS A 492 22.15 -10.99 8.49
N THR A 493 21.09 -10.95 7.68
CA THR A 493 20.48 -12.16 7.13
C THR A 493 21.09 -12.49 5.77
N LYS A 494 21.19 -13.79 5.46
CA LYS A 494 21.57 -14.27 4.14
C LYS A 494 20.50 -15.20 3.59
N GLY A 495 20.02 -14.87 2.41
CA GLY A 495 19.20 -15.77 1.59
C GLY A 495 19.99 -17.01 1.20
N VAL A 496 19.42 -18.18 1.49
CA VAL A 496 19.95 -19.50 1.14
C VAL A 496 18.87 -20.26 0.37
N PHE A 497 19.24 -20.77 -0.79
CA PHE A 497 18.38 -21.62 -1.60
C PHE A 497 18.51 -23.08 -1.16
N GLU A 498 17.39 -23.79 -1.01
CA GLU A 498 17.37 -25.19 -0.57
C GLU A 498 18.16 -26.11 -1.50
N VAL A 499 18.16 -25.81 -2.81
CA VAL A 499 18.94 -26.57 -3.81
C VAL A 499 20.46 -26.50 -3.58
N ALA A 500 20.95 -25.52 -2.82
CA ALA A 500 22.35 -25.44 -2.41
C ALA A 500 22.67 -26.33 -1.19
N GLY A 501 21.66 -26.97 -0.58
CA GLY A 501 21.82 -27.91 0.53
C GLY A 501 22.48 -29.22 0.10
N LYS A 502 23.27 -29.83 1.00
CA LYS A 502 24.04 -31.05 0.73
C LYS A 502 23.22 -32.18 0.11
N GLU A 503 21.99 -32.36 0.60
CA GLU A 503 21.07 -33.41 0.10
C GLU A 503 20.79 -33.29 -1.41
N TRP A 504 20.57 -32.07 -1.90
CA TRP A 504 20.26 -31.82 -3.30
C TRP A 504 21.51 -31.83 -4.18
N LEU A 505 22.65 -31.38 -3.66
CA LEU A 505 23.91 -31.44 -4.40
C LEU A 505 24.27 -32.89 -4.77
N GLU A 506 24.09 -33.85 -3.87
CA GLU A 506 24.37 -35.27 -4.17
C GLU A 506 23.44 -35.85 -5.25
N LYS A 507 22.19 -35.39 -5.30
CA LYS A 507 21.17 -35.83 -6.28
C LYS A 507 21.41 -35.25 -7.67
N ILE A 508 21.77 -33.97 -7.75
CA ILE A 508 21.85 -33.21 -9.01
C ILE A 508 23.20 -33.42 -9.72
N TYR A 509 24.30 -33.58 -8.97
CA TYR A 509 25.63 -33.74 -9.55
C TYR A 509 25.87 -35.17 -10.02
N ARG A 510 26.14 -35.32 -11.31
CA ARG A 510 26.53 -36.60 -11.91
C ARG A 510 28.04 -36.82 -11.73
N ASP A 511 28.52 -38.05 -11.94
CA ASP A 511 29.93 -38.37 -11.74
C ASP A 511 30.86 -37.55 -12.65
N ALA A 512 30.43 -37.28 -13.89
CA ALA A 512 31.13 -36.38 -14.80
C ALA A 512 31.26 -34.93 -14.26
N ASP A 513 30.26 -34.44 -13.51
CA ASP A 513 30.30 -33.10 -12.94
C ASP A 513 31.30 -33.01 -11.76
N LYS A 514 31.42 -34.12 -11.01
CA LYS A 514 32.36 -34.33 -9.89
C LYS A 514 33.81 -34.43 -10.36
N GLU A 515 34.04 -35.09 -11.49
CA GLU A 515 35.36 -35.15 -12.11
C GLU A 515 35.82 -33.78 -12.60
N ALA A 516 34.89 -32.91 -13.03
CA ALA A 516 35.17 -31.56 -13.52
C ALA A 516 35.38 -30.51 -12.39
N GLY A 517 35.59 -30.92 -11.14
CA GLY A 517 35.94 -30.04 -10.02
C GLY A 517 34.95 -30.04 -8.85
N ALA A 518 35.18 -29.15 -7.88
CA ALA A 518 34.42 -29.12 -6.63
C ALA A 518 32.91 -28.92 -6.87
N CYS A 519 32.11 -29.80 -6.28
CA CYS A 519 30.65 -29.82 -6.37
C CYS A 519 30.01 -29.15 -5.16
N VAL A 520 30.38 -27.89 -4.95
CA VAL A 520 29.85 -27.06 -3.87
C VAL A 520 29.16 -25.84 -4.47
N ALA A 521 27.99 -25.50 -3.94
CA ALA A 521 27.35 -24.23 -4.28
C ALA A 521 28.23 -23.08 -3.79
N ARG A 522 28.71 -22.24 -4.71
CA ARG A 522 29.51 -21.06 -4.32
C ARG A 522 28.62 -19.94 -3.81
N ALA A 523 29.22 -19.08 -2.97
CA ALA A 523 28.58 -17.84 -2.56
C ALA A 523 28.20 -17.00 -3.80
N GLY A 524 27.06 -16.32 -3.73
CA GLY A 524 26.53 -15.50 -4.83
C GLY A 524 25.49 -16.20 -5.71
N PHE A 525 25.35 -17.53 -5.62
CA PHE A 525 24.28 -18.24 -6.32
C PHE A 525 22.91 -17.72 -5.89
N LYS A 526 22.09 -17.35 -6.88
CA LYS A 526 20.69 -16.98 -6.71
C LYS A 526 19.88 -17.39 -7.93
N VAL A 527 18.59 -17.64 -7.73
CA VAL A 527 17.64 -17.92 -8.82
C VAL A 527 16.81 -16.67 -9.07
N VAL A 528 16.65 -16.27 -10.32
CA VAL A 528 15.81 -15.15 -10.74
C VAL A 528 14.91 -15.63 -11.87
N VAL A 529 13.64 -15.26 -11.84
CA VAL A 529 12.66 -15.54 -12.89
C VAL A 529 12.29 -14.23 -13.57
N THR A 530 12.27 -14.19 -14.90
CA THR A 530 11.82 -13.01 -15.65
C THR A 530 10.64 -13.36 -16.56
N SER A 531 9.71 -12.41 -16.74
CA SER A 531 8.60 -12.53 -17.69
C SER A 531 8.23 -11.18 -18.29
N SER A 532 7.77 -11.20 -19.53
CA SER A 532 7.22 -10.02 -20.22
C SER A 532 5.70 -9.88 -20.02
N TYR A 533 5.07 -10.72 -19.19
CA TYR A 533 3.64 -10.62 -18.90
C TYR A 533 3.34 -9.46 -17.95
N PRO A 534 2.23 -8.72 -18.17
CA PRO A 534 1.66 -7.87 -17.15
C PRO A 534 1.34 -8.67 -15.88
N TYR A 535 1.35 -8.02 -14.71
CA TYR A 535 1.17 -8.70 -13.42
C TYR A 535 -0.06 -9.61 -13.35
N GLU A 536 -1.22 -9.15 -13.79
CA GLU A 536 -2.45 -9.96 -13.74
C GLU A 536 -2.35 -11.21 -14.62
N GLU A 537 -1.73 -11.09 -15.80
CA GLU A 537 -1.52 -12.21 -16.70
C GLU A 537 -0.46 -13.18 -16.16
N ALA A 538 0.63 -12.66 -15.60
CA ALA A 538 1.65 -13.46 -14.92
C ALA A 538 1.05 -14.23 -13.74
N LYS A 539 0.25 -13.57 -12.89
CA LYS A 539 -0.45 -14.20 -11.76
C LYS A 539 -1.37 -15.31 -12.26
N ALA A 540 -2.19 -15.07 -13.28
CA ALA A 540 -3.11 -16.07 -13.81
C ALA A 540 -2.39 -17.27 -14.45
N LYS A 541 -1.39 -17.02 -15.30
CA LYS A 541 -0.70 -18.07 -16.07
C LYS A 541 0.33 -18.83 -15.25
N LEU A 542 1.16 -18.12 -14.48
CA LEU A 542 2.29 -18.73 -13.77
C LEU A 542 1.83 -19.48 -12.51
N SER A 543 0.71 -19.08 -11.88
CA SER A 543 0.18 -19.79 -10.70
C SER A 543 -0.24 -21.24 -10.96
N GLN A 544 -0.44 -21.64 -12.23
CA GLN A 544 -0.76 -23.02 -12.58
C GLN A 544 0.48 -23.93 -12.56
N GLY A 545 1.65 -23.38 -12.93
CA GLY A 545 2.87 -24.16 -13.18
C GLY A 545 4.05 -23.82 -12.28
N MET A 546 3.91 -22.82 -11.42
CA MET A 546 4.95 -22.33 -10.53
C MET A 546 4.39 -21.96 -9.14
N PRO A 547 5.21 -22.03 -8.09
CA PRO A 547 4.79 -21.71 -6.74
C PRO A 547 4.74 -20.18 -6.55
N PHE A 548 3.71 -19.51 -7.07
CA PHE A 548 3.66 -18.04 -7.12
C PHE A 548 3.87 -17.36 -5.76
N GLY A 549 3.43 -17.99 -4.66
CA GLY A 549 3.64 -17.52 -3.29
C GLY A 549 5.10 -17.50 -2.83
N ALA A 550 6.00 -18.26 -3.47
CA ALA A 550 7.44 -18.25 -3.21
C ALA A 550 8.15 -17.05 -3.85
N PHE A 551 7.45 -16.30 -4.71
CA PHE A 551 8.03 -15.15 -5.40
C PHE A 551 7.87 -13.83 -4.64
N GLN A 552 8.91 -13.00 -4.73
CA GLN A 552 8.78 -11.56 -4.59
C GLN A 552 8.65 -11.00 -6.01
N VAL A 553 7.50 -10.41 -6.32
CA VAL A 553 7.26 -9.85 -7.66
C VAL A 553 7.92 -8.47 -7.75
N ILE A 554 8.67 -8.24 -8.81
CA ILE A 554 9.36 -6.97 -9.04
C ILE A 554 8.88 -6.48 -10.39
N LYS A 555 8.18 -5.36 -10.44
CA LYS A 555 7.74 -4.78 -11.72
C LYS A 555 8.70 -3.66 -12.07
N VAL A 556 9.34 -3.78 -13.23
CA VAL A 556 10.27 -2.76 -13.72
C VAL A 556 9.47 -1.70 -14.49
N THR A 557 9.63 -0.44 -14.10
CA THR A 557 9.08 0.72 -14.79
C THR A 557 10.20 1.41 -15.57
N GLU A 558 9.85 2.00 -16.71
CA GLU A 558 10.78 2.78 -17.56
C GLU A 558 11.44 3.96 -16.83
#